data_AF-A0A8H7GYP4-F1
#
_entry.id   AF-A0A8H7GYP4-F1
#
_cell.length_a   1.000
_cell.length_b   1.000
_cell.length_c   1.000
_cell.angle_alpha   90.00
_cell.angle_beta   90.00
_cell.angle_gamma   90.00
#
_symmetry.space_group_name_H-M   'P 1'
#
loop_
_entity.id
_entity.type
_entity.pdbx_description
1 polymer ?
#
loop_
_entity_poly.entity_id
_entity_poly.type
_entity_poly.pdbx_seq_one_letter_code
_entity_poly.pdbx_strand_id
1 'polypeptide(L)'
;MPDSKRVIPLESNPEIFNELAHKIGLSPVILFHDVYSITDPDLLAFLPQPVFGIMMLFPITESYEQYRKEQDAKETLMIQSKSRGLSRL
;
A
#
# COMPACT_ATOMS: atom_id res chain seq x y z
N MET A 1 0.76 24.17 -20.85
CA MET A 1 -0.06 23.23 -20.05
C MET A 1 0.89 22.31 -19.33
N PRO A 2 0.83 22.15 -18.00
CA PRO A 2 1.73 21.24 -17.31
C PRO A 2 1.44 19.83 -17.83
N ASP A 3 2.47 19.14 -18.31
CA ASP A 3 2.39 17.79 -18.87
C ASP A 3 1.69 16.84 -17.90
N SER A 4 0.42 16.57 -18.17
CA SER A 4 -0.37 15.64 -17.39
C SER A 4 0.07 14.23 -17.79
N LYS A 5 1.18 13.76 -17.22
CA LYS A 5 1.63 12.36 -17.30
C LYS A 5 0.59 11.49 -16.61
N ARG A 6 -0.47 11.16 -17.33
CA ARG A 6 -1.53 10.25 -16.90
C ARG A 6 -1.21 8.88 -17.46
N VAL A 7 -1.35 7.87 -16.62
CA VAL A 7 -1.33 6.47 -17.03
C VAL A 7 -2.77 5.94 -17.04
N ILE A 8 -2.98 4.86 -17.77
CA ILE A 8 -4.25 4.14 -17.74
C ILE A 8 -4.40 3.53 -16.33
N PRO A 9 -5.58 3.67 -15.68
CA PRO A 9 -5.80 3.06 -14.37
C PRO A 9 -5.67 1.54 -14.49
N LEU A 10 -4.96 0.94 -13.53
CA LEU A 10 -4.75 -0.49 -13.48
C LEU A 10 -5.94 -1.15 -12.78
N GLU A 11 -6.41 -2.26 -13.32
CA GLU A 11 -7.41 -3.11 -12.68
C GLU A 11 -6.77 -3.89 -11.52
N SER A 12 -7.48 -4.00 -10.40
CA SER A 12 -7.00 -4.72 -9.23
C SER A 12 -7.16 -6.24 -9.40
N ASN A 13 -6.41 -6.83 -10.33
CA ASN A 13 -6.42 -8.25 -10.66
C ASN A 13 -5.00 -8.84 -10.50
N PRO A 14 -4.82 -9.92 -9.72
CA PRO A 14 -3.51 -10.55 -9.53
C PRO A 14 -2.80 -10.95 -10.82
N GLU A 15 -3.50 -11.39 -11.87
CA GLU A 15 -2.88 -11.77 -13.15
C GLU A 15 -2.16 -10.57 -13.80
N ILE A 16 -2.84 -9.43 -13.82
CA ILE A 16 -2.30 -8.17 -14.37
C ILE A 16 -1.11 -7.69 -13.52
N PHE A 17 -1.21 -7.77 -12.18
CA PHE A 17 -0.10 -7.41 -11.30
C PHE A 17 1.10 -8.34 -11.45
N ASN A 18 0.88 -9.65 -11.55
CA ASN A 18 1.95 -10.62 -11.74
C ASN A 18 2.68 -10.40 -13.07
N GLU A 19 1.94 -10.18 -14.16
CA GLU A 19 2.52 -9.87 -15.46
C GLU A 19 3.35 -8.57 -15.41
N LEU A 20 2.80 -7.51 -14.82
CA LEU A 20 3.50 -6.24 -14.66
C LEU A 20 4.74 -6.37 -13.79
N ALA A 21 4.64 -7.06 -12.66
CA ALA A 21 5.72 -7.25 -11.69
C ALA A 21 6.90 -7.99 -12.32
N HIS A 22 6.64 -9.05 -13.08
CA HIS A 22 7.70 -9.74 -13.82
C HIS A 22 8.34 -8.86 -14.89
N LYS A 23 7.55 -8.04 -15.62
CA LYS A 23 8.08 -7.08 -16.61
C LYS A 23 9.01 -6.03 -16.01
N ILE A 24 8.78 -5.63 -14.76
CA ILE A 24 9.63 -4.66 -14.04
C ILE A 24 10.77 -5.32 -13.24
N GLY A 25 10.95 -6.64 -13.36
CA GLY A 25 12.08 -7.37 -12.79
C GLY A 25 11.84 -8.00 -11.42
N LEU A 26 10.58 -8.13 -10.96
CA LEU A 26 10.28 -8.90 -9.75
C LEU A 26 10.62 -10.38 -9.96
N SER A 27 11.16 -11.02 -8.92
CA SER A 27 11.50 -12.45 -8.96
C SER A 27 10.24 -13.31 -9.19
N PRO A 28 10.28 -14.32 -10.08
CA PRO A 28 9.14 -15.19 -10.36
C PRO A 28 8.63 -16.03 -9.18
N VAL A 29 9.35 -16.04 -8.06
CA VAL A 29 8.95 -16.74 -6.83
C VAL A 29 8.00 -15.90 -5.96
N ILE A 30 7.80 -14.62 -6.32
CA ILE A 30 6.89 -13.71 -5.62
C ILE A 30 5.69 -13.46 -6.52
N LEU A 31 4.49 -13.70 -5.99
CA LEU A 31 3.24 -13.56 -6.72
C LEU A 31 2.22 -12.78 -5.89
N PHE A 32 1.37 -12.04 -6.59
CA PHE A 32 0.15 -11.46 -6.06
C PHE A 32 -0.95 -12.54 -6.06
N HIS A 33 -1.72 -12.56 -4.97
CA HIS A 33 -2.86 -13.44 -4.76
C HIS A 33 -4.07 -12.62 -4.31
N ASP A 34 -5.28 -13.08 -4.66
CA ASP A 34 -6.51 -12.48 -4.16
C ASP A 34 -6.69 -12.75 -2.66
N VAL A 35 -7.19 -11.75 -1.95
CA VAL A 35 -7.53 -11.85 -0.52
C VAL A 35 -9.05 -11.83 -0.40
N TYR A 36 -9.64 -12.97 -0.06
CA TYR A 36 -11.10 -13.09 0.06
C TYR A 36 -11.66 -12.45 1.33
N SER A 37 -10.88 -12.41 2.42
CA SER A 37 -11.25 -11.76 3.67
C SER A 37 -10.01 -11.34 4.44
N ILE A 38 -10.15 -10.27 5.22
CA ILE A 38 -9.11 -9.77 6.13
C ILE A 38 -9.41 -10.08 7.61
N THR A 39 -10.58 -10.63 7.90
CA THR A 39 -11.04 -10.93 9.27
C THR A 39 -11.32 -12.40 9.50
N ASP A 40 -11.60 -13.18 8.45
CA ASP A 40 -11.90 -14.59 8.55
C ASP A 40 -10.60 -15.43 8.49
N PRO A 41 -10.21 -16.13 9.58
CA PRO A 41 -9.00 -16.92 9.62
C PRO A 41 -8.96 -18.06 8.59
N ASP A 42 -10.10 -18.67 8.29
CA ASP A 42 -10.16 -19.81 7.37
C ASP A 42 -9.90 -19.36 5.93
N LEU A 43 -10.40 -18.18 5.56
CA LEU A 43 -10.13 -17.58 4.25
C LEU A 43 -8.72 -17.02 4.14
N LEU A 44 -8.13 -16.55 5.24
CA LEU A 44 -6.74 -16.12 5.29
C LEU A 44 -5.75 -17.29 5.18
N ALA A 45 -6.14 -18.48 5.65
CA ALA A 45 -5.31 -19.68 5.58
C ALA A 45 -5.03 -20.14 4.13
N PHE A 46 -5.79 -19.68 3.14
CA PHE A 46 -5.53 -19.94 1.72
C PHE A 46 -4.34 -19.16 1.15
N LEU A 47 -3.88 -18.11 1.83
CA LEU A 47 -2.78 -17.29 1.33
C LEU A 47 -1.44 -17.99 1.56
N PRO A 48 -0.61 -18.15 0.51
CA PRO A 48 0.71 -18.74 0.65
C PRO A 48 1.60 -17.87 1.55
N GLN A 49 2.40 -18.54 2.39
CA GLN A 49 3.33 -17.89 3.31
C GLN A 49 4.77 -18.02 2.82
N PRO A 50 5.63 -17.01 3.04
CA PRO A 50 5.37 -15.75 3.76
C PRO A 50 4.68 -14.66 2.92
N VAL A 51 3.87 -13.82 3.57
CA VAL A 51 3.28 -12.62 2.95
C VAL A 51 4.17 -11.39 3.19
N PHE A 52 4.59 -10.72 2.11
CA PHE A 52 5.48 -9.56 2.17
C PHE A 52 4.77 -8.22 2.25
N GLY A 53 3.52 -8.14 1.77
CA GLY A 53 2.76 -6.90 1.71
C GLY A 53 1.34 -7.14 1.21
N ILE A 54 0.48 -6.14 1.44
CA ILE A 54 -0.92 -6.14 1.03
C ILE A 54 -1.17 -4.88 0.22
N MET A 55 -1.88 -5.02 -0.89
CA MET A 55 -2.36 -3.90 -1.70
C MET A 55 -3.88 -3.84 -1.60
N MET A 56 -4.42 -2.68 -1.23
CA MET A 56 -5.85 -2.47 -1.06
C MET A 56 -6.35 -1.40 -2.02
N LEU A 57 -7.37 -1.74 -2.80
CA LEU A 57 -8.13 -0.80 -3.60
C LEU A 57 -9.40 -0.42 -2.82
N PHE A 58 -9.59 0.87 -2.57
CA PHE A 58 -10.78 1.39 -1.89
C PHE A 58 -11.08 2.79 -2.44
N PRO A 59 -12.35 3.26 -2.33
CA PRO A 59 -12.74 4.57 -2.83
C PRO A 59 -12.10 5.68 -2.02
N ILE A 60 -11.55 6.69 -2.70
CA ILE A 60 -11.03 7.90 -2.07
C ILE A 60 -12.20 8.85 -1.83
N THR A 61 -12.63 8.99 -0.58
CA THR A 61 -13.64 9.97 -0.16
C THR A 61 -13.00 11.22 0.42
N GLU A 62 -13.76 12.32 0.46
CA GLU A 62 -13.27 13.57 1.06
C GLU A 62 -12.94 13.40 2.56
N SER A 63 -13.78 12.67 3.29
CA SER A 63 -13.54 12.36 4.70
C SER A 63 -12.26 11.54 4.90
N TYR A 64 -11.97 10.59 4.01
CA TYR A 64 -10.74 9.81 4.04
C TYR A 64 -9.51 10.68 3.76
N GLU A 65 -9.58 11.58 2.79
CA GLU A 65 -8.50 12.52 2.48
C GLU A 65 -8.21 13.49 3.62
N GLN A 66 -9.25 14.00 4.29
CA GLN A 66 -9.08 14.83 5.48
C GLN A 66 -8.41 14.04 6.61
N TYR A 67 -8.93 12.85 6.91
CA TYR A 67 -8.36 11.96 7.91
C TYR A 67 -6.88 11.62 7.64
N ARG A 68 -6.53 11.28 6.39
CA ARG A 68 -5.14 11.02 5.98
C ARG A 68 -4.22 12.19 6.27
N LYS A 69 -4.61 13.40 5.86
CA LYS A 69 -3.79 14.62 6.06
C LYS A 69 -3.56 14.91 7.55
N GLU A 70 -4.58 14.70 8.38
CA GLU A 70 -4.46 14.86 9.83
C GLU A 70 -3.48 13.84 10.44
N GLN A 71 -3.52 12.57 10.02
CA GLN A 71 -2.59 11.55 10.50
C GLN A 71 -1.15 11.84 10.04
N ASP A 72 -0.95 12.18 8.77
CA ASP A 72 0.38 12.50 8.22
C ASP A 72 1.03 13.69 8.94
N ALA A 73 0.25 14.72 9.26
CA ALA A 73 0.71 15.88 10.03
C ALA A 73 1.10 15.49 11.46
N LYS A 74 0.29 14.65 12.13
CA LYS A 74 0.55 14.17 13.49
C LYS A 74 1.83 13.33 13.56
N GLU A 75 2.06 12.45 12.59
CA GLU A 75 3.27 11.63 12.53
C GLU A 75 4.51 12.48 12.30
N THR A 76 4.45 13.46 11.38
CA THR A 76 5.53 14.42 11.14
C THR A 76 5.90 15.19 12.41
N LEU A 77 4.90 15.64 13.17
CA LEU A 77 5.11 16.33 14.45
C LEU A 77 5.75 15.42 15.51
N MET A 78 5.37 14.14 15.57
CA MET A 78 6.02 13.17 16.47
C MET A 78 7.48 12.93 16.11
N ILE A 79 7.81 12.80 14.83
CA ILE A 79 9.21 12.61 14.39
C ILE A 79 10.06 13.83 14.77
N GLN A 80 9.53 15.05 14.59
CA GLN A 80 10.23 16.28 14.95
C GLN A 80 10.41 16.46 16.46
N SER A 81 9.46 16.02 17.30
CA SER A 81 9.61 16.10 18.75
C SER A 81 10.64 15.09 19.27
N LYS A 82 10.68 13.89 18.68
CA LYS A 82 11.65 12.84 19.02
C LYS A 82 13.08 13.25 18.62
N SER A 83 13.27 13.86 17.46
CA SER A 83 14.59 14.33 17.00
C SER A 83 15.14 15.49 17.83
N ARG A 84 14.30 16.43 18.28
CA ARG A 84 14.70 17.50 19.21
C ARG A 84 15.04 16.99 20.61
N GLY A 85 14.43 15.89 21.05
CA GLY A 85 14.75 15.25 22.33
C GLY A 85 16.11 14.55 22.34
N LEU A 86 16.49 13.90 21.22
CA LEU A 86 17.79 13.22 21.08
C LEU A 86 18.98 14.19 20.92
N SER A 87 18.77 15.41 20.42
CA SER A 87 19.84 16.41 20.28
C SER A 87 20.22 17.11 21.60
N ARG A 88 19.58 16.74 22.73
CA ARG A 88 19.80 17.31 24.07
C ARG A 88 20.51 16.36 25.04
N LEU A 89 20.97 15.19 24.57
CA LEU A 89 21.85 14.26 25.29
C LEU A 89 23.24 14.29 24.64
#